data_AF-Q481T9-F1
#
_entry.id   AF-Q481T9-F1
#
_cell.length_a   1.000
_cell.length_b   1.000
_cell.length_c   1.000
_cell.angle_alpha   90.00
_cell.angle_beta   90.00
_cell.angle_gamma   90.00
#
_symmetry.space_group_name_H-M   'P 1'
#
loop_
_entity.id
_entity.type
_entity.pdbx_description
1 polymer ?
#
loop_
_entity_poly.entity_id
_entity_poly.type
_entity_poly.pdbx_seq_one_letter_code
_entity_poly.pdbx_strand_id
1 'polypeptide(L)' 'MDLAYWIDFIVVFALGVMLVQISHGKFLDTAKFNLNLSPSFLKIIRYMGLFIIVYSVYGVIIDYAVTH' A
#
# COMPACT_ATOMS: atom_id res chain seq x y z
N MET A 1 -11.67 -16.33 -10.16
CA MET A 1 -10.73 -15.19 -10.15
C MET A 1 -10.02 -15.10 -11.49
N ASP A 2 -10.28 -14.04 -12.25
CA ASP A 2 -9.62 -13.80 -13.52
C ASP A 2 -8.20 -13.25 -13.32
N LEU A 3 -7.35 -13.37 -14.35
CA LEU A 3 -5.97 -12.85 -14.34
C LEU A 3 -5.94 -11.32 -14.14
N ALA A 4 -6.91 -10.60 -14.73
CA ALA A 4 -7.05 -9.17 -14.56
C ALA A 4 -7.23 -8.75 -13.08
N TYR A 5 -8.08 -9.48 -12.34
CA TYR A 5 -8.30 -9.24 -10.91
C TYR A 5 -7.00 -9.37 -10.10
N TRP A 6 -6.19 -10.39 -10.39
CA TRP A 6 -4.92 -10.59 -9.71
C TRP A 6 -3.90 -9.50 -10.02
N ILE A 7 -3.87 -9.00 -11.26
CA ILE A 7 -3.02 -7.87 -11.64
C ILE A 7 -3.44 -6.62 -10.87
N ASP A 8 -4.73 -6.31 -10.83
CA ASP A 8 -5.26 -5.16 -10.10
C ASP A 8 -4.94 -5.25 -8.61
N PHE A 9 -5.11 -6.43 -8.01
CA PHE A 9 -4.73 -6.69 -6.62
C PHE A 9 -3.24 -6.42 -6.37
N ILE A 10 -2.35 -6.97 -7.19
CA ILE A 10 -0.90 -6.81 -7.03
C ILE A 10 -0.50 -5.34 -7.16
N VAL A 11 -1.07 -4.61 -8.12
CA VAL A 11 -0.78 -3.18 -8.32
C VAL A 11 -1.21 -2.36 -7.12
N VAL A 12 -2.45 -2.52 -6.65
CA VAL A 12 -2.98 -1.76 -5.50
C VAL A 12 -2.24 -2.12 -4.22
N PHE A 13 -1.93 -3.41 -4.02
CA PHE A 13 -1.16 -3.87 -2.87
C PHE A 13 0.26 -3.29 -2.88
N ALA A 14 0.95 -3.31 -4.03
CA ALA A 14 2.28 -2.73 -4.18
C ALA A 14 2.28 -1.22 -3.91
N LEU A 15 1.26 -0.49 -4.34
CA LEU A 15 1.10 0.95 -4.03
C LEU A 15 0.95 1.18 -2.51
N GLY A 16 0.14 0.37 -1.83
CA GLY A 16 0.01 0.41 -0.38
C GLY A 16 1.35 0.19 0.33
N VAL A 17 2.12 -0.82 -0.11
CA VAL A 17 3.47 -1.11 0.40
C VAL A 17 4.43 0.05 0.15
N MET A 18 4.42 0.64 -1.06
CA MET A 18 5.28 1.79 -1.39
C MET A 18 4.98 3.00 -0.49
N LEU A 19 3.71 3.32 -0.25
CA LEU A 19 3.31 4.40 0.66
C LEU A 19 3.86 4.18 2.08
N VAL A 20 3.74 2.95 2.59
CA VAL A 20 4.33 2.59 3.90
C VAL A 20 5.85 2.73 3.88
N GLN A 21 6.54 2.30 2.82
CA GLN A 21 8.00 2.43 2.73
C GLN A 21 8.47 3.89 2.64
N ILE A 22 7.75 4.73 1.88
CA ILE A 22 8.01 6.17 1.79
C ILE A 22 7.85 6.83 3.17
N SER A 23 6.81 6.44 3.93
CA SER A 23 6.58 6.98 5.27
C SER A 23 7.72 6.70 6.27
N HIS A 24 8.47 5.61 6.07
CA HIS A 24 9.61 5.24 6.91
C HIS A 24 10.93 5.86 6.44
N GLY A 25 10.92 6.70 5.40
CA GLY A 25 12.12 7.36 4.89
C GLY A 25 13.08 6.45 4.11
N LYS A 26 12.85 5.12 4.06
CA LYS A 26 13.71 4.18 3.33
C LYS A 26 13.88 4.55 1.85
N PHE A 27 12.83 5.08 1.23
CA PHE A 27 12.88 5.58 -0.15
C PHE A 27 13.49 6.99 -0.26
N LEU A 28 13.31 7.84 0.75
CA LEU A 28 13.81 9.22 0.75
C LEU A 28 15.33 9.27 0.92
N ASP A 29 15.89 8.44 1.79
CA ASP A 29 17.34 8.29 1.97
C ASP A 29 18.03 7.74 0.70
N THR A 30 17.36 6.81 0.01
CA THR A 30 17.90 6.18 -1.21
C THR A 30 17.87 7.13 -2.42
N ALA A 31 16.90 8.05 -2.48
CA ALA A 31 16.67 8.89 -3.65
C ALA A 31 17.29 10.30 -3.57
N LYS A 32 18.00 10.67 -2.48
CA LYS A 32 18.44 12.07 -2.22
C LYS A 32 17.33 13.11 -2.43
N PHE A 33 16.07 12.71 -2.29
CA PHE A 33 14.94 13.62 -2.43
C PHE A 33 14.84 14.40 -1.12
N ASN A 34 15.23 15.67 -1.17
CA ASN A 34 15.15 16.62 -0.06
C ASN A 34 13.70 17.06 0.19
N LEU A 35 12.80 16.09 0.33
CA LEU A 35 11.41 16.32 0.71
C LEU A 35 11.36 16.41 2.23
N ASN A 36 11.37 17.65 2.73
CA ASN A 36 11.22 17.96 4.15
C ASN A 36 9.75 17.73 4.58
N LEU A 37 9.28 16.48 4.48
CA LEU A 37 7.92 16.09 4.83
C LEU A 37 7.78 16.12 6.35
N SER A 38 6.73 16.78 6.84
CA SER A 38 6.50 16.83 8.28
C SER A 38 6.26 15.42 8.84
N PRO A 39 6.70 15.13 10.07
CA PRO A 39 6.44 13.85 10.72
C PRO A 39 4.94 13.49 10.75
N SER A 40 4.05 14.49 10.86
CA SER A 40 2.61 14.30 10.81
C SER A 40 2.12 13.84 9.44
N PHE A 41 2.67 14.39 8.36
CA PHE A 41 2.33 13.99 7.00
C PHE A 41 2.80 12.56 6.69
N LEU A 42 3.99 12.18 7.14
CA LEU A 42 4.49 10.81 7.02
C LEU A 42 3.59 9.81 7.75
N LYS A 43 3.07 10.17 8.95
CA LYS A 43 2.08 9.34 9.65
C LYS A 43 0.81 9.13 8.82
N ILE A 44 0.29 10.17 8.17
CA ILE A 44 -0.92 10.07 7.33
C ILE A 44 -0.68 9.12 6.16
N ILE A 45 0.41 9.31 5.42
CA ILE A 45 0.79 8.43 4.30
C ILE A 45 0.90 6.97 4.75
N ARG A 46 1.50 6.74 5.92
CA ARG A 46 1.63 5.39 6.48
C ARG A 46 0.28 4.74 6.74
N TYR A 47 -0.64 5.47 7.37
CA TYR A 47 -1.98 4.96 7.66
C TYR A 47 -2.79 4.73 6.39
N MET A 48 -2.64 5.59 5.38
CA MET A 48 -3.24 5.38 4.07
C MET A 48 -2.71 4.10 3.39
N GLY A 49 -1.39 3.91 3.38
CA GLY A 49 -0.78 2.70 2.83
C GLY A 49 -1.21 1.42 3.56
N LEU A 50 -1.25 1.45 4.90
CA LEU A 50 -1.77 0.34 5.71
C LEU A 50 -3.24 0.05 5.42
N PHE A 51 -4.06 1.09 5.29
CA PHE A 51 -5.47 0.94 4.95
C PHE A 51 -5.65 0.24 3.60
N ILE A 52 -4.90 0.66 2.57
CA ILE A 52 -4.92 0.04 1.24
C ILE A 52 -4.54 -1.44 1.34
N ILE A 53 -3.46 -1.78 2.05
CA ILE A 53 -3.00 -3.17 2.22
C ILE A 53 -4.09 -4.01 2.88
N VAL A 54 -4.65 -3.55 4.01
CA VAL A 54 -5.67 -4.28 4.75
C VAL A 54 -6.93 -4.46 3.92
N TYR A 55 -7.38 -3.40 3.24
CA TYR A 55 -8.56 -3.44 2.38
C TYR A 55 -8.39 -4.42 1.21
N SER A 56 -7.25 -4.39 0.54
CA SER A 56 -6.95 -5.31 -0.56
C SER A 56 -6.94 -6.77 -0.11
N VAL A 57 -6.30 -7.07 1.02
CA VAL A 57 -6.27 -8.44 1.58
C VAL A 57 -7.68 -8.87 2.00
N TYR A 58 -8.43 -7.99 2.63
CA TYR A 58 -9.82 -8.26 3.02
C TYR A 58 -10.70 -8.60 1.81
N GLY A 59 -10.55 -7.87 0.70
CA GLY A 59 -11.25 -8.16 -0.55
C GLY A 59 -10.97 -9.57 -1.06
N VAL A 60 -9.70 -10.01 -1.04
CA VAL A 60 -9.32 -11.37 -1.43
C VAL A 60 -9.92 -12.42 -0.49
N ILE A 61 -9.92 -12.17 0.83
CA ILE A 61 -10.49 -13.09 1.82
C ILE A 61 -12.00 -13.26 1.61
N ILE A 62 -12.73 -12.15 1.43
CA ILE A 62 -14.18 -12.19 1.21
C ILE A 62 -14.51 -12.89 -0.09
N ASP A 63 -13.82 -12.57 -1.18
CA ASP A 63 -14.10 -13.22 -2.45
C ASP A 63 -13.81 -14.72 -2.39
N TYR A 64 -12.72 -15.12 -1.73
CA TYR A 64 -12.44 -16.54 -1.48
C TYR A 64 -13.55 -17.23 -0.66
N ALA A 65 -14.07 -16.56 0.38
CA ALA A 65 -15.12 -17.09 1.25
C ALA A 65 -16.52 -17.09 0.60
N VAL A 66 -16.74 -16.29 -0.44
CA VAL A 66 -18.01 -16.26 -1.19
C VAL A 66 -17.99 -17.26 -2.35
N THR A 67 -16.81 -17.51 -2.92
CA THR A 67 -16.63 -18.36 -4.11
C THR A 67 -16.30 -19.82 -3.74
N HIS A 68 -16.13 -20.14 -2.45
CA HIS A 68 -16.03 -21.50 -1.90
C HIS A 68 -17.06 -21.67 -0.78
#